data_AF-A0A1F2XUR9-F1
#
_entry.id   AF-A0A1F2XUR9-F1
#
_cell.length_a   1.000
_cell.length_b   1.000
_cell.length_c   1.000
_cell.angle_alpha   90.00
_cell.angle_beta   90.00
_cell.angle_gamma   90.00
#
_symmetry.space_group_name_H-M   'P 1'
#
loop_
_entity.id
_entity.type
_entity.pdbx_description
1 polymer ?
#
loop_
_entity_poly.entity_id
_entity_poly.type
_entity_poly.pdbx_seq_one_letter_code
_entity_poly.pdbx_strand_id
1 'polypeptide(L)'
;MADVLSATREPRSHRSRSLPLGLLCALEILVLGPLAALLVLWVIPSAFEIEWACVGVSGVLHQAGDSYVAGFGVAGTFGWLAVFVASIFASIAEVRWLPVVLPFAWFLALVAGSLVVAASIGPQPC
;
A
#
# COMPACT_ATOMS: atom_id res chain seq x y z
N MET A 1 -25.54 -46.95 36.38
CA MET A 1 -26.26 -45.93 35.58
C MET A 1 -26.30 -44.60 36.33
N ALA A 2 -25.12 -44.02 36.50
CA ALA A 2 -24.86 -42.65 36.89
C ALA A 2 -23.47 -42.36 36.29
N ASP A 3 -23.21 -41.11 35.94
CA ASP A 3 -21.91 -40.61 35.43
C ASP A 3 -21.72 -40.61 33.90
N VAL A 4 -22.81 -40.35 33.15
CA VAL A 4 -22.76 -39.85 31.75
C VAL A 4 -22.93 -38.32 31.73
N LEU A 5 -22.43 -37.61 32.74
CA LEU A 5 -22.60 -36.16 32.90
C LEU A 5 -21.30 -35.35 32.97
N SER A 6 -20.14 -35.94 32.66
CA SER A 6 -18.89 -35.15 32.57
C SER A 6 -18.66 -34.50 31.20
N ALA A 7 -19.67 -34.50 30.31
CA ALA A 7 -19.57 -34.07 28.92
C ALA A 7 -19.83 -32.57 28.67
N THR A 8 -19.83 -31.73 29.69
CA THR A 8 -20.06 -30.28 29.54
C THR A 8 -19.04 -29.43 30.29
N ARG A 9 -17.75 -29.80 30.22
CA ARG A 9 -16.71 -28.77 30.39
C ARG A 9 -16.71 -27.90 29.15
N GLU A 10 -17.45 -26.80 29.26
CA GLU A 10 -17.42 -25.67 28.35
C GLU A 10 -15.98 -25.39 27.88
N PRO A 11 -15.73 -25.24 26.57
CA PRO A 11 -14.48 -24.67 26.13
C PRO A 11 -14.45 -23.25 26.69
N ARG A 12 -13.56 -23.02 27.68
CA ARG A 12 -13.20 -21.68 28.13
C ARG A 12 -12.94 -20.85 26.88
N SER A 13 -13.88 -19.96 26.61
CA SER A 13 -13.76 -18.84 25.69
C SER A 13 -12.51 -18.07 26.08
N HIS A 14 -11.38 -18.48 25.51
CA HIS A 14 -10.17 -17.69 25.44
C HIS A 14 -10.55 -16.51 24.56
N ARG A 15 -11.06 -15.46 25.20
CA ARG A 15 -11.26 -14.14 24.61
C ARG A 15 -9.87 -13.60 24.28
N SER A 16 -9.29 -14.12 23.22
CA SER A 16 -8.10 -13.61 22.60
C SER A 16 -8.43 -12.17 22.23
N ARG A 17 -7.83 -11.22 22.94
CA ARG A 17 -7.71 -9.82 22.53
C ARG A 17 -6.77 -9.74 21.33
N SER A 18 -7.00 -10.55 20.30
CA SER A 18 -6.43 -10.30 18.98
C SER A 18 -7.15 -9.07 18.46
N LEU A 19 -6.43 -7.96 18.31
CA LEU A 19 -6.86 -6.86 17.44
C LEU A 19 -7.50 -7.48 16.19
N PRO A 20 -8.75 -7.12 15.85
CA PRO A 20 -9.40 -7.74 14.71
C PRO A 20 -8.51 -7.49 13.51
N LEU A 21 -8.05 -8.56 12.85
CA LEU A 21 -7.18 -8.49 11.66
C LEU A 21 -7.72 -7.50 10.61
N GLY A 22 -9.05 -7.34 10.55
CA GLY A 22 -9.70 -6.33 9.72
C GLY A 22 -9.38 -4.86 10.11
N LEU A 23 -9.19 -4.54 11.39
CA LEU A 23 -8.79 -3.20 11.83
C LEU A 23 -7.32 -2.92 11.48
N LEU A 24 -6.44 -3.91 11.66
CA LEU A 24 -5.03 -3.80 11.25
C LEU A 24 -4.92 -3.61 9.73
N CYS A 25 -5.63 -4.41 8.95
CA CYS A 25 -5.68 -4.28 7.49
C CYS A 25 -6.26 -2.92 7.06
N ALA A 26 -7.35 -2.46 7.69
CA ALA A 26 -7.92 -1.15 7.39
C ALA A 26 -6.96 0.00 7.72
N LEU A 27 -6.27 -0.07 8.86
CA LEU A 27 -5.27 0.91 9.25
C LEU A 27 -4.09 0.92 8.27
N GLU A 28 -3.64 -0.26 7.86
CA GLU A 28 -2.54 -0.44 6.91
C GLU A 28 -2.89 0.14 5.54
N ILE A 29 -4.08 -0.17 5.01
CA ILE A 29 -4.59 0.42 3.75
C ILE A 29 -4.70 1.94 3.86
N LEU A 30 -5.20 2.45 4.98
CA LEU A 30 -5.42 3.87 5.21
C LEU A 30 -4.11 4.65 5.34
N VAL A 31 -3.07 4.05 5.92
CA VAL A 31 -1.77 4.71 6.14
C VAL A 31 -0.84 4.53 4.94
N LEU A 32 -0.77 3.33 4.35
CA LEU A 32 0.17 3.04 3.26
C LEU A 32 -0.16 3.80 1.97
N GLY A 33 -1.44 4.05 1.67
CA GLY A 33 -1.84 4.84 0.49
C GLY A 33 -1.27 6.27 0.51
N PRO A 34 -1.59 7.08 1.54
CA PRO A 34 -1.03 8.43 1.69
C PRO A 34 0.49 8.43 1.84
N LEU A 35 1.06 7.46 2.56
CA LEU A 35 2.51 7.35 2.72
C LEU A 35 3.20 7.07 1.37
N ALA A 36 2.64 6.21 0.54
CA ALA A 36 3.15 5.93 -0.80
C ALA A 36 3.10 7.18 -1.68
N ALA A 37 1.99 7.92 -1.65
CA ALA A 37 1.86 9.16 -2.40
C ALA A 37 2.92 10.19 -1.97
N LEU A 38 3.13 10.36 -0.67
CA LEU A 38 4.14 11.29 -0.13
C LEU A 38 5.56 10.87 -0.50
N LEU A 39 5.87 9.56 -0.46
CA LEU A 39 7.20 9.09 -0.86
C LEU A 39 7.42 9.27 -2.37
N VAL A 40 6.50 8.80 -3.19
CA VAL A 40 6.67 8.75 -4.65
C VAL A 40 6.58 10.11 -5.30
N LEU A 41 5.72 11.00 -4.80
CA LEU A 41 5.49 12.32 -5.39
C LEU A 41 6.27 13.45 -4.70
N TRP A 42 6.93 13.21 -3.57
CA TRP A 42 7.65 14.26 -2.85
C TRP A 42 9.05 13.84 -2.44
N VAL A 43 9.17 12.82 -1.57
CA VAL A 43 10.46 12.49 -0.96
C VAL A 43 11.46 11.90 -1.96
N ILE A 44 11.02 10.99 -2.83
CA ILE A 44 11.89 10.39 -3.83
C ILE A 44 12.32 11.47 -4.84
N PRO A 45 11.42 12.24 -5.45
CA PRO A 45 11.85 13.21 -6.47
C PRO A 45 12.70 14.34 -5.90
N SER A 46 12.48 14.76 -4.65
CA SER A 46 13.38 15.73 -3.99
C SER A 46 14.76 15.15 -3.71
N ALA A 47 14.88 13.87 -3.35
CA ALA A 47 16.15 13.19 -3.16
C ALA A 47 16.98 13.05 -4.45
N PHE A 48 16.32 13.09 -5.61
CA PHE A 48 16.95 13.02 -6.93
C PHE A 48 17.02 14.38 -7.65
N GLU A 49 16.77 15.49 -6.95
CA GLU A 49 16.82 16.86 -7.52
C GLU A 49 15.94 17.02 -8.77
N ILE A 50 14.76 16.38 -8.76
CA ILE A 50 13.76 16.50 -9.82
C ILE A 50 12.87 17.71 -9.48
N GLU A 51 13.07 18.83 -10.18
CA GLU A 51 12.33 20.05 -9.91
C GLU A 51 10.91 20.01 -10.51
N TRP A 52 9.92 20.07 -9.62
CA TRP A 52 8.49 20.14 -10.00
C TRP A 52 8.08 21.47 -10.63
N ALA A 53 8.89 22.52 -10.47
CA ALA A 53 8.60 23.86 -10.99
C ALA A 53 8.56 23.92 -12.53
N CYS A 54 9.17 22.95 -13.21
CA CYS A 54 9.11 22.81 -14.67
C CYS A 54 7.80 22.14 -15.16
N VAL A 55 6.98 21.55 -14.28
CA VAL A 55 5.71 20.92 -14.64
C VAL A 55 4.61 21.98 -14.73
N GLY A 56 4.29 22.41 -15.96
CA GLY A 56 3.06 23.14 -16.27
C GLY A 56 3.13 24.66 -16.49
N VAL A 57 4.30 25.32 -16.38
CA VAL A 57 4.41 26.79 -16.58
C VAL A 57 5.06 27.17 -17.93
N SER A 58 5.89 26.29 -18.47
CA SER A 58 6.56 26.49 -19.76
C SER A 58 5.89 25.58 -20.78
N GLY A 59 5.32 26.11 -21.86
CA GLY A 59 4.65 25.34 -22.94
C GLY A 59 5.55 24.36 -23.72
N VAL A 60 6.65 23.91 -23.12
CA VAL A 60 7.57 22.88 -23.59
C VAL A 60 7.45 21.71 -22.61
N LEU A 61 6.71 20.68 -23.02
CA LEU A 61 6.49 19.44 -22.30
C LEU A 61 7.84 18.85 -21.83
N HIS A 62 8.20 18.97 -20.55
CA HIS A 62 9.30 18.19 -19.96
C HIS A 62 8.78 16.78 -19.70
N GLN A 63 8.81 15.99 -20.78
CA GLN A 63 8.11 14.73 -20.97
C GLN A 63 8.40 13.67 -19.88
N ALA A 64 9.53 13.77 -19.16
CA ALA A 64 9.89 12.83 -18.10
C ALA A 64 9.14 13.05 -16.78
N GLY A 65 9.05 14.29 -16.29
CA GLY A 65 8.38 14.61 -15.02
C GLY A 65 6.87 14.37 -15.07
N ASP A 66 6.23 14.79 -16.17
CA ASP A 66 4.79 14.56 -16.40
C ASP A 66 4.47 13.07 -16.53
N SER A 67 5.30 12.32 -17.27
CA SER A 67 5.12 10.87 -17.42
C SER A 67 5.34 10.12 -16.10
N TYR A 68 6.25 10.59 -15.25
CA TYR A 68 6.47 10.04 -13.92
C TYR A 68 5.22 10.21 -13.05
N VAL A 69 4.67 11.42 -12.94
CA VAL A 69 3.48 11.69 -12.11
C VAL A 69 2.26 10.96 -12.65
N ALA A 70 2.03 11.01 -13.96
CA ALA A 70 0.90 10.32 -14.57
C ALA A 70 1.02 8.80 -14.42
N GLY A 71 2.21 8.23 -14.67
CA GLY A 71 2.48 6.81 -14.57
C GLY A 71 2.32 6.28 -13.15
N PHE A 72 2.95 6.91 -12.16
CA PHE A 72 2.83 6.50 -10.77
C PHE A 72 1.49 6.87 -10.15
N GLY A 73 0.83 7.94 -10.60
CA GLY A 73 -0.53 8.26 -10.22
C GLY A 73 -1.52 7.18 -10.66
N VAL A 74 -1.46 6.76 -11.93
CA VAL A 74 -2.31 5.69 -12.48
C VAL A 74 -1.97 4.34 -11.82
N ALA A 75 -0.70 3.92 -11.85
CA ALA A 75 -0.28 2.63 -11.30
C ALA A 75 -0.52 2.55 -9.77
N GLY A 76 -0.31 3.66 -9.06
CA GLY A 76 -0.60 3.77 -7.64
C GLY A 76 -2.08 3.63 -7.34
N THR A 77 -2.94 4.39 -8.02
CA THR A 77 -4.38 4.40 -7.72
C THR A 77 -5.05 3.07 -8.09
N PHE A 78 -4.79 2.55 -9.30
CA PHE A 78 -5.37 1.27 -9.73
C PHE A 78 -4.77 0.09 -8.97
N GLY A 79 -3.46 0.10 -8.68
CA GLY A 79 -2.81 -0.93 -7.88
C GLY A 79 -3.35 -0.96 -6.45
N TRP A 80 -3.53 0.21 -5.83
CA TRP A 80 -4.11 0.32 -4.49
C TRP A 80 -5.55 -0.20 -4.45
N LEU A 81 -6.38 0.13 -5.45
CA LEU A 81 -7.75 -0.38 -5.53
C LEU A 81 -7.78 -1.91 -5.70
N ALA A 82 -6.91 -2.46 -6.56
CA ALA A 82 -6.81 -3.90 -6.74
C ALA A 82 -6.39 -4.61 -5.44
N VAL A 83 -5.41 -4.04 -4.73
CA VAL A 83 -4.93 -4.54 -3.43
C VAL A 83 -6.02 -4.48 -2.37
N PHE A 84 -6.79 -3.40 -2.33
CA PHE A 84 -7.92 -3.23 -1.43
C PHE A 84 -8.96 -4.33 -1.65
N VAL A 85 -9.38 -4.53 -2.90
CA VAL A 85 -10.36 -5.55 -3.28
C VAL A 85 -9.84 -6.96 -2.97
N ALA A 86 -8.59 -7.26 -3.33
CA ALA A 86 -7.97 -8.55 -3.05
C ALA A 86 -7.85 -8.83 -1.55
N SER A 87 -7.59 -7.80 -0.73
CA SER A 87 -7.53 -7.93 0.73
C SER A 87 -8.91 -8.25 1.33
N ILE A 88 -9.99 -7.68 0.78
CA ILE A 88 -11.37 -8.03 1.16
C ILE A 88 -11.66 -9.49 0.84
N PHE A 89 -11.38 -9.95 -0.39
CA PHE A 89 -11.61 -11.35 -0.77
C PHE A 89 -10.77 -12.33 0.04
N ALA A 90 -9.51 -12.01 0.32
CA ALA A 90 -8.66 -12.84 1.16
C ALA A 90 -9.18 -12.93 2.61
N SER A 91 -9.77 -11.85 3.12
CA SER A 91 -10.44 -11.85 4.43
C SER A 91 -11.68 -12.74 4.44
N ILE A 92 -12.51 -12.70 3.39
CA ILE A 92 -13.69 -13.58 3.23
C ILE A 92 -13.27 -15.05 3.10
N ALA A 93 -12.16 -15.33 2.42
CA ALA A 93 -11.62 -16.68 2.22
C ALA A 93 -10.84 -17.22 3.45
N GLU A 94 -10.86 -16.51 4.58
CA GLU A 94 -10.14 -16.84 5.82
C GLU A 94 -8.61 -16.98 5.68
N VAL A 95 -8.01 -16.41 4.62
CA VAL A 95 -6.56 -16.46 4.42
C VAL A 95 -5.90 -15.34 5.21
N ARG A 96 -5.53 -15.64 6.46
CA ARG A 96 -5.13 -14.65 7.49
C ARG A 96 -3.91 -13.79 7.16
N TRP A 97 -3.03 -14.23 6.27
CA TRP A 97 -1.77 -13.53 5.96
C TRP A 97 -1.87 -12.56 4.78
N LEU A 98 -2.72 -12.89 3.81
CA LEU A 98 -2.84 -12.16 2.55
C LEU A 98 -3.27 -10.69 2.73
N PRO A 99 -4.25 -10.35 3.59
CA PRO A 99 -4.70 -8.96 3.77
C PRO A 99 -3.64 -8.01 4.34
N VAL A 100 -2.57 -8.55 4.93
CA VAL A 100 -1.45 -7.78 5.50
C VAL A 100 -0.27 -7.76 4.52
N VAL A 101 0.06 -8.91 3.94
CA VAL A 101 1.21 -9.01 3.01
C VAL A 101 0.97 -8.25 1.72
N LEU A 102 -0.27 -8.23 1.22
CA LEU A 102 -0.57 -7.68 -0.11
C LEU A 102 -0.45 -6.14 -0.16
N PRO A 103 -1.00 -5.36 0.81
CA PRO A 103 -0.76 -3.92 0.87
C PRO A 103 0.70 -3.56 1.02
N PHE A 104 1.42 -4.28 1.88
CA PHE A 104 2.84 -4.05 2.10
C PHE A 104 3.68 -4.35 0.86
N ALA A 105 3.42 -5.48 0.19
CA ALA A 105 4.11 -5.85 -1.05
C ALA A 105 3.86 -4.83 -2.17
N TRP A 106 2.62 -4.36 -2.33
CA TRP A 106 2.29 -3.29 -3.27
C TRP A 106 3.04 -2.00 -2.96
N PHE A 107 3.06 -1.58 -1.70
CA PHE A 107 3.77 -0.38 -1.25
C PHE A 107 5.26 -0.47 -1.58
N LEU A 108 5.91 -1.59 -1.25
CA LEU A 108 7.33 -1.81 -1.54
C LEU A 108 7.60 -1.82 -3.05
N ALA A 109 6.75 -2.47 -3.85
CA ALA A 109 6.91 -2.49 -5.30
C ALA A 109 6.79 -1.08 -5.91
N LEU A 110 5.85 -0.27 -5.41
CA LEU A 110 5.66 1.11 -5.87
C LEU A 110 6.86 2.00 -5.52
N VAL A 111 7.35 1.90 -4.29
CA VAL A 111 8.53 2.64 -3.82
C VAL A 111 9.80 2.19 -4.55
N ALA A 112 10.00 0.88 -4.73
CA ALA A 112 11.15 0.37 -5.48
C ALA A 112 11.11 0.81 -6.95
N GLY A 113 9.95 0.69 -7.61
CA GLY A 113 9.77 1.12 -8.98
C GLY A 113 10.03 2.62 -9.17
N SER A 114 9.54 3.45 -8.24
CA SER A 114 9.78 4.90 -8.28
C SER A 114 11.24 5.26 -8.05
N LEU A 115 11.96 4.58 -7.15
CA LEU A 115 13.40 4.76 -6.98
C LEU A 115 14.17 4.41 -8.26
N VAL A 116 13.84 3.29 -8.90
CA VAL A 116 14.49 2.88 -10.16
C VAL A 116 14.26 3.91 -11.26
N VAL A 117 13.01 4.37 -11.41
CA VAL A 117 12.69 5.38 -12.43
C VAL A 117 13.35 6.71 -12.11
N ALA A 118 13.29 7.20 -10.87
CA ALA A 118 13.93 8.45 -10.47
C ALA A 118 15.46 8.40 -10.70
N ALA A 119 16.10 7.29 -10.34
CA ALA A 119 17.53 7.07 -10.60
C ALA A 119 17.86 7.02 -12.09
N SER A 120 16.94 6.53 -12.94
CA SER A 120 17.14 6.48 -14.39
C SER A 120 16.96 7.84 -15.07
N ILE A 121 16.13 8.73 -14.51
CA ILE A 121 15.92 10.09 -15.01
C ILE A 121 17.09 11.00 -14.61
N GLY A 122 17.64 10.80 -13.40
CA GLY A 122 18.70 11.65 -12.85
C GLY A 122 18.21 13.07 -12.49
N PRO A 123 19.13 13.98 -12.12
CA PRO A 123 18.78 15.36 -11.78
C PRO A 123 18.23 16.10 -13.01
N GLN A 124 17.16 16.87 -12.80
CA GLN A 124 16.48 17.66 -13.83
C GLN A 124 16.36 19.10 -13.33
N PRO A 125 17.48 19.85 -13.28
CA PRO A 125 17.43 21.26 -12.94
C PRO A 125 16.73 22.03 -14.07
N CYS A 126 15.76 22.86 -13.70
CA CYS A 126 15.45 24.04 -14.47
C CYS A 126 16.66 25.02 -14.33
#